data_AF-A0A920JUD3-F1
#
_entry.id   AF-A0A920JUD3-F1
#
_cell.length_a   1.000
_cell.length_b   1.000
_cell.length_c   1.000
_cell.angle_alpha   90.00
_cell.angle_beta   90.00
_cell.angle_gamma   90.00
#
_symmetry.space_group_name_H-M   'P 1'
#
loop_
_entity.id
_entity.type
_entity.pdbx_description
1 polymer ?
#
loop_
_entity_poly.entity_id
_entity_poly.type
_entity_poly.pdbx_seq_one_letter_code
_entity_poly.pdbx_strand_id
1 'polypeptide(L)'
;MAQDSYDVIIVGSGAGGGMATYQLANAGLKVALIEAGDFYDPAADEQRTQLRFPWESPRRGASTRRRPFGDFNACIGGWELDDEPFTTTEGTEFMWWRARMLGGRTNHWGRISLRFGPLDFKRQDSDGVWT
;
A
#
# COMPACT_ATOMS: atom_id res chain seq x y z
N MET A 1 25.41 -20.91 5.83
CA MET A 1 24.84 -19.62 5.36
C MET A 1 25.21 -18.60 6.42
N ALA A 2 25.90 -17.51 6.07
CA ALA A 2 26.09 -16.42 7.02
C ALA A 2 24.72 -15.82 7.31
N GLN A 3 24.39 -15.63 8.59
CA GLN A 3 23.11 -15.05 8.99
C GLN A 3 23.25 -13.54 8.87
N ASP A 4 22.55 -12.95 7.89
CA ASP A 4 22.55 -11.50 7.74
C ASP A 4 21.94 -10.87 8.99
N SER A 5 22.72 -10.01 9.66
CA SER A 5 22.29 -9.27 10.84
C SER A 5 21.80 -7.88 10.42
N TYR A 6 20.57 -7.56 10.81
CA TYR A 6 19.96 -6.25 10.62
C TYR A 6 19.68 -5.60 11.98
N ASP A 7 19.79 -4.29 12.05
CA ASP A 7 19.48 -3.53 13.27
C ASP A 7 17.96 -3.37 13.43
N VAL A 8 17.24 -3.22 12.30
CA VAL A 8 15.78 -3.03 12.27
C VAL A 8 15.17 -3.82 11.11
N ILE A 9 14.01 -4.43 11.36
CA ILE A 9 13.16 -5.02 10.33
C ILE A 9 11.87 -4.20 10.25
N ILE A 10 11.52 -3.76 9.04
CA ILE A 10 10.29 -3.03 8.75
C ILE A 10 9.41 -3.92 7.88
N VAL A 11 8.17 -4.12 8.33
CA VAL A 11 7.17 -4.93 7.64
C VAL A 11 6.19 -4.02 6.89
N GLY A 12 6.25 -4.07 5.56
CA GLY A 12 5.45 -3.26 4.66
C GLY A 12 6.16 -1.98 4.21
N SER A 13 6.17 -1.74 2.90
CA SER A 13 6.85 -0.60 2.26
C SER A 13 5.94 0.60 1.99
N GLY A 14 4.74 0.62 2.61
CA GLY A 14 3.77 1.71 2.47
C GLY A 14 4.25 3.06 3.02
N ALA A 15 3.36 4.05 3.05
CA ALA A 15 3.68 5.43 3.47
C ALA A 15 4.51 5.51 4.77
N GLY A 16 4.12 4.77 5.82
CA GLY A 16 4.85 4.74 7.08
C GLY A 16 6.17 3.98 7.00
N GLY A 17 6.16 2.77 6.44
CA GLY A 17 7.32 1.89 6.37
C GLY A 17 8.43 2.43 5.46
N GLY A 18 8.07 3.02 4.32
CA GLY A 18 9.02 3.68 3.43
C GLY A 18 9.70 4.88 4.09
N MET A 19 8.93 5.73 4.79
CA MET A 19 9.49 6.87 5.54
C MET A 19 10.38 6.42 6.70
N ALA A 20 9.96 5.40 7.47
CA ALA A 20 10.77 4.84 8.54
C ALA A 20 12.08 4.25 8.00
N THR A 21 12.01 3.50 6.90
CA THR A 21 13.19 2.94 6.21
C THR A 21 14.15 4.05 5.79
N TYR A 22 13.65 5.09 5.14
CA TYR A 22 14.46 6.23 4.70
C TYR A 22 15.19 6.91 5.85
N GLN A 23 14.47 7.22 6.94
CA GLN A 23 15.06 7.91 8.10
C GLN A 23 16.09 7.05 8.82
N LEU A 24 15.80 5.76 9.06
CA LEU A 24 16.67 4.86 9.81
C LEU A 24 17.92 4.47 9.00
N ALA A 25 17.76 4.21 7.69
CA ALA A 25 18.89 3.93 6.82
C ALA A 25 19.82 5.14 6.69
N ASN A 26 19.28 6.35 6.55
CA ASN A 26 20.09 7.58 6.52
C ASN A 26 20.77 7.89 7.87
N ALA A 27 20.25 7.36 8.97
CA ALA A 27 20.90 7.41 10.28
C ALA A 27 22.03 6.36 10.42
N GLY A 28 22.28 5.53 9.40
CA GLY A 28 23.38 4.56 9.36
C GLY A 28 23.01 3.15 9.83
N LEU A 29 21.72 2.87 10.09
CA LEU A 29 21.27 1.53 10.50
C LEU A 29 21.13 0.59 9.31
N LYS A 30 21.42 -0.69 9.51
CA LYS A 30 21.11 -1.77 8.57
C LYS A 30 19.65 -2.15 8.69
N VAL A 31 18.84 -1.72 7.74
CA VAL A 31 17.39 -1.94 7.74
C VAL A 31 17.02 -3.03 6.74
N ALA A 32 16.30 -4.06 7.19
CA ALA A 32 15.60 -4.97 6.30
C ALA A 32 14.16 -4.49 6.10
N LEU A 33 13.79 -4.17 4.86
CA LEU A 33 12.41 -3.85 4.49
C LEU A 33 11.81 -5.04 3.76
N ILE A 34 10.68 -5.56 4.25
CA ILE A 34 9.95 -6.65 3.60
C ILE A 34 8.60 -6.15 3.09
N GLU A 35 8.22 -6.56 1.88
CA GLU A 35 6.98 -6.18 1.21
C GLU A 35 6.30 -7.45 0.67
N ALA A 36 4.98 -7.52 0.82
CA ALA A 36 4.18 -8.68 0.39
C ALA A 36 3.84 -8.64 -1.10
N GLY A 37 3.96 -7.47 -1.74
CA GLY A 37 3.75 -7.26 -3.17
C GLY A 37 5.00 -7.28 -4.01
N ASP A 38 4.79 -7.17 -5.33
CA ASP A 38 5.86 -7.14 -6.31
C ASP A 38 6.65 -5.82 -6.26
N PHE A 39 7.89 -5.88 -6.73
CA PHE A 39 8.69 -4.69 -7.00
C PHE A 39 7.98 -3.78 -8.00
N TYR A 40 7.98 -2.48 -7.70
CA TYR A 40 7.36 -1.46 -8.53
C TYR A 40 8.24 -0.21 -8.60
N ASP A 41 8.60 0.17 -9.81
CA ASP A 41 9.33 1.38 -10.15
C ASP A 41 8.45 2.25 -11.07
N PRO A 42 7.90 3.38 -10.58
CA PRO A 42 7.10 4.27 -11.39
C PRO A 42 7.91 5.01 -12.48
N ALA A 43 9.24 4.95 -12.48
CA ALA A 43 10.09 5.54 -13.51
C ALA A 43 10.32 4.59 -14.69
N ALA A 44 10.19 3.27 -14.48
CA ALA A 44 10.37 2.25 -15.50
C ALA A 44 9.22 2.24 -16.53
N ASP A 45 9.54 2.37 -17.81
CA ASP A 45 8.55 2.55 -18.88
C ASP A 45 7.60 1.36 -19.00
N GLU A 46 8.12 0.15 -18.83
CA GLU A 46 7.37 -1.09 -18.88
C GLU A 46 6.36 -1.24 -17.73
N GLN A 47 6.58 -0.56 -16.60
CA GLN A 47 5.69 -0.58 -15.43
C GLN A 47 4.75 0.63 -15.37
N ARG A 48 4.97 1.64 -16.21
CA ARG A 48 4.13 2.83 -16.34
C ARG A 48 2.88 2.53 -17.16
N THR A 49 1.89 1.94 -16.49
CA THR A 49 0.61 1.57 -17.10
C THR A 49 -0.44 2.68 -17.09
N GLN A 50 -0.15 3.84 -16.47
CA GLN A 50 -1.11 4.94 -16.44
C GLN A 50 -1.41 5.44 -17.85
N LEU A 51 -2.67 5.76 -18.12
CA LEU A 51 -3.15 6.33 -19.39
C LEU A 51 -2.96 5.42 -20.62
N ARG A 52 -2.56 4.15 -20.45
CA ARG A 52 -2.55 3.19 -21.55
C ARG A 52 -3.97 2.86 -21.99
N PHE A 53 -4.11 2.62 -23.29
CA PHE A 53 -5.41 2.33 -23.88
C PHE A 53 -5.81 0.87 -23.65
N PRO A 54 -7.10 0.58 -23.45
CA PRO A 54 -7.59 -0.79 -23.24
C PRO A 54 -7.09 -1.81 -24.28
N TRP A 55 -7.02 -1.43 -25.55
CA TRP A 55 -6.59 -2.32 -26.64
C TRP A 55 -5.09 -2.66 -26.63
N GLU A 56 -4.26 -1.98 -25.83
CA GLU A 56 -2.86 -2.37 -25.62
C GLU A 56 -2.73 -3.61 -24.70
N SER A 57 -3.79 -3.98 -23.97
CA SER A 57 -3.85 -5.22 -23.21
C SER A 57 -4.46 -6.35 -24.05
N PRO A 58 -3.90 -7.57 -24.02
CA PRO A 58 -4.50 -8.75 -24.66
C PRO A 58 -5.92 -9.06 -24.15
N ARG A 59 -6.23 -8.67 -22.91
CA ARG A 59 -7.55 -8.82 -22.29
C ARG A 59 -8.44 -7.58 -22.47
N ARG A 60 -8.05 -6.61 -23.30
CA ARG A 60 -8.74 -5.32 -23.46
C ARG A 60 -8.96 -4.58 -22.13
N GLY A 61 -8.02 -4.72 -21.18
CA GLY A 61 -8.14 -4.15 -19.84
C GLY A 61 -9.11 -4.89 -18.90
N ALA A 62 -9.61 -6.08 -19.27
CA ALA A 62 -10.52 -6.84 -18.41
C ALA A 62 -9.89 -7.21 -17.07
N SER A 63 -10.73 -7.29 -16.05
CA SER A 63 -10.34 -7.63 -14.68
C SER A 63 -9.88 -9.09 -14.56
N THR A 64 -9.08 -9.33 -13.54
CA THR A 64 -8.75 -10.68 -13.06
C THR A 64 -8.96 -10.72 -11.55
N ARG A 65 -9.03 -11.91 -10.96
CA ARG A 65 -9.20 -12.04 -9.50
C ARG A 65 -8.10 -11.33 -8.71
N ARG A 66 -6.85 -11.33 -9.21
CA ARG A 66 -5.71 -10.62 -8.58
C ARG A 66 -5.62 -9.14 -8.93
N ARG A 67 -6.32 -8.69 -9.98
CA ARG A 67 -6.38 -7.28 -10.42
C ARG A 67 -7.83 -6.92 -10.76
N PRO A 68 -8.66 -6.58 -9.75
CA PRO A 68 -10.08 -6.29 -9.96
C PRO A 68 -10.34 -5.10 -10.89
N PHE A 69 -9.39 -4.17 -11.02
CA PHE A 69 -9.45 -3.03 -11.94
C PHE A 69 -8.72 -3.24 -13.28
N GLY A 70 -8.40 -4.49 -13.64
CA GLY A 70 -7.83 -4.81 -14.95
C GLY A 70 -6.31 -4.81 -15.02
N ASP A 71 -5.81 -5.12 -16.21
CA ASP A 71 -4.38 -5.36 -16.47
C ASP A 71 -3.48 -4.18 -16.12
N PHE A 72 -3.97 -2.97 -16.32
CA PHE A 72 -3.22 -1.75 -16.03
C PHE A 72 -3.22 -1.35 -14.55
N ASN A 73 -3.95 -2.06 -13.69
CA ASN A 73 -3.82 -1.86 -12.26
C ASN A 73 -2.42 -2.32 -11.80
N ALA A 74 -1.62 -1.38 -11.30
CA ALA A 74 -0.24 -1.65 -10.90
C ALA A 74 -0.13 -2.55 -9.65
N CYS A 75 -1.10 -2.48 -8.74
CA CYS A 75 -1.08 -3.32 -7.55
C CYS A 75 -1.77 -4.67 -7.79
N ILE A 76 -1.27 -5.71 -7.12
CA ILE A 76 -2.03 -6.95 -6.92
C ILE A 76 -2.85 -6.86 -5.64
N GLY A 77 -3.94 -7.61 -5.57
CA GLY A 77 -4.87 -7.63 -4.43
C GLY A 77 -6.21 -7.03 -4.78
N GLY A 78 -6.95 -6.59 -3.78
CA GLY A 78 -8.32 -6.11 -3.95
C GLY A 78 -9.13 -6.12 -2.68
N TRP A 79 -10.44 -6.30 -2.83
CA TRP A 79 -11.39 -6.43 -1.73
C TRP A 79 -11.29 -7.79 -1.04
N GLU A 80 -10.87 -8.81 -1.78
CA GLU A 80 -10.69 -10.19 -1.32
C GLU A 80 -9.25 -10.61 -1.60
N LEU A 81 -8.65 -11.31 -0.64
CA LEU A 81 -7.32 -11.90 -0.74
C LEU A 81 -7.42 -13.33 -0.24
N ASP A 82 -6.80 -14.24 -1.00
CA ASP A 82 -6.65 -15.63 -0.59
C ASP A 82 -5.91 -15.65 0.77
N ASP A 83 -6.39 -16.46 1.70
CA ASP A 83 -5.79 -16.70 3.02
C ASP A 83 -5.75 -15.49 3.99
N GLU A 84 -6.36 -14.36 3.64
CA GLU A 84 -6.47 -13.17 4.49
C GLU A 84 -7.92 -12.70 4.62
N PRO A 85 -8.81 -13.45 5.29
CA PRO A 85 -10.18 -12.97 5.52
C PRO A 85 -10.19 -11.79 6.49
N PHE A 86 -11.16 -10.88 6.33
CA PHE A 86 -11.53 -9.93 7.38
C PHE A 86 -13.01 -10.16 7.74
N THR A 87 -13.35 -9.93 9.00
CA THR A 87 -14.71 -10.13 9.50
C THR A 87 -15.45 -8.81 9.55
N THR A 88 -16.76 -8.85 9.29
CA THR A 88 -17.68 -7.74 9.53
C THR A 88 -18.69 -8.13 10.60
N THR A 89 -19.27 -7.14 11.25
CA THR A 89 -20.35 -7.35 12.22
C THR A 89 -21.62 -7.79 11.48
N GLU A 90 -22.43 -8.64 12.11
CA GLU A 90 -23.71 -9.07 11.55
C GLU A 90 -24.60 -7.87 11.17
N GLY A 91 -25.24 -7.93 9.99
CA GLY A 91 -26.07 -6.86 9.46
C GLY A 91 -25.30 -5.65 8.92
N THR A 92 -23.96 -5.70 8.89
CA THR A 92 -23.14 -4.61 8.32
C THR A 92 -22.43 -5.05 7.05
N GLU A 93 -22.29 -4.11 6.12
CA GLU A 93 -21.49 -4.26 4.91
C GLU A 93 -20.24 -3.39 5.03
N PHE A 94 -19.07 -4.01 4.91
CA PHE A 94 -17.80 -3.31 4.88
C PHE A 94 -16.86 -3.99 3.90
N MET A 95 -16.14 -3.20 3.13
CA MET A 95 -15.19 -3.67 2.13
C MET A 95 -13.83 -3.04 2.39
N TRP A 96 -12.78 -3.85 2.46
CA TRP A 96 -11.43 -3.38 2.71
C TRP A 96 -10.49 -3.66 1.55
N TRP A 97 -10.12 -2.60 0.84
CA TRP A 97 -9.15 -2.68 -0.25
C TRP A 97 -7.74 -2.85 0.29
N ARG A 98 -7.07 -3.90 -0.18
CA ARG A 98 -5.70 -4.25 0.19
C ARG A 98 -4.85 -4.33 -1.07
N ALA A 99 -3.97 -3.34 -1.22
CA ALA A 99 -3.04 -3.25 -2.34
C ALA A 99 -1.66 -3.78 -1.91
N ARG A 100 -1.07 -4.64 -2.73
CA ARG A 100 0.30 -5.14 -2.56
C ARG A 100 1.16 -4.69 -3.73
N MET A 101 2.18 -3.92 -3.42
CA MET A 101 3.22 -3.43 -4.33
C MET A 101 4.27 -2.70 -3.51
N LEU A 102 5.51 -2.59 -3.99
CA LEU A 102 6.49 -1.69 -3.40
C LEU A 102 5.94 -0.25 -3.33
N GLY A 103 6.06 0.40 -2.16
CA GLY A 103 5.43 1.68 -1.85
C GLY A 103 3.97 1.56 -1.36
N GLY A 104 3.37 0.39 -1.47
CA GLY A 104 1.99 0.11 -1.07
C GLY A 104 0.98 1.10 -1.66
N ARG A 105 0.03 1.55 -0.84
CA ARG A 105 -1.05 2.45 -1.28
C ARG A 105 -0.58 3.85 -1.70
N THR A 106 0.67 4.27 -1.47
CA THR A 106 1.15 5.57 -2.00
C THR A 106 1.25 5.59 -3.53
N ASN A 107 1.27 4.41 -4.16
CA ASN A 107 1.23 4.26 -5.60
C ASN A 107 -0.19 3.95 -6.12
N HIS A 108 -1.13 3.60 -5.24
CA HIS A 108 -2.52 3.23 -5.56
C HIS A 108 -3.50 3.94 -4.61
N TRP A 109 -3.76 5.22 -4.88
CA TRP A 109 -4.65 6.10 -4.10
C TRP A 109 -5.18 7.26 -4.95
N GLY A 110 -6.20 7.96 -4.44
CA GLY A 110 -6.87 9.05 -5.15
C GLY A 110 -6.10 10.38 -5.23
N ARG A 111 -4.85 10.44 -4.75
CA ARG A 111 -4.02 11.66 -4.74
C ARG A 111 -4.57 12.86 -3.93
N ILE A 112 -5.44 12.60 -2.96
CA ILE A 112 -6.02 13.61 -2.07
C ILE A 112 -5.24 13.65 -0.75
N SER A 113 -4.43 14.70 -0.55
CA SER A 113 -3.61 14.89 0.65
C SER A 113 -4.10 16.05 1.52
N LEU A 114 -5.19 15.81 2.24
CA LEU A 114 -5.65 16.76 3.27
C LEU A 114 -4.80 16.61 4.53
N ARG A 115 -4.59 17.72 5.24
CA ARG A 115 -3.88 17.73 6.53
C ARG A 115 -4.88 17.90 7.65
N PHE A 116 -4.66 17.20 8.75
CA PHE A 116 -5.35 17.46 10.00
C PHE A 116 -5.07 18.89 10.48
N GLY A 117 -6.09 19.53 11.01
CA GLY A 117 -5.99 20.81 11.69
C GLY A 117 -5.45 20.64 13.12
N PRO A 118 -5.03 21.74 13.77
CA PRO A 118 -4.49 21.68 15.13
C PRO A 118 -5.44 21.08 16.18
N LEU A 119 -6.76 21.17 15.96
CA LEU A 119 -7.78 20.64 16.87
C LEU A 119 -8.00 19.14 16.74
N ASP A 120 -7.72 18.55 15.57
CA ASP A 120 -7.90 17.10 15.35
C ASP A 120 -6.98 16.26 16.24
N PHE A 121 -5.88 16.86 16.72
CA PHE A 121 -4.92 16.25 17.64
C PHE A 121 -5.21 16.52 19.13
N LYS A 122 -6.28 17.26 19.45
CA LYS A 122 -6.61 17.69 20.83
C LYS A 122 -7.98 17.22 21.31
N ARG A 123 -8.64 16.32 20.56
CA ARG A 123 -9.99 15.84 20.88
C ARG A 123 -10.06 15.25 22.29
N GLN A 124 -9.10 14.41 22.64
CA GLN A 124 -9.00 13.84 23.98
C GLN A 124 -9.06 14.91 25.09
N ASP A 125 -8.31 16.02 24.94
CA ASP A 125 -8.29 17.10 25.93
C ASP A 125 -9.61 17.90 25.96
N SER A 126 -10.35 17.95 24.84
CA SER A 126 -11.56 18.76 24.70
C SER A 126 -12.86 18.05 25.04
N ASP A 127 -13.04 16.79 24.58
CA ASP A 127 -14.28 16.04 24.70
C ASP A 127 -14.08 14.63 25.28
N GLY A 128 -12.84 14.26 25.63
CA GLY A 128 -12.49 12.95 26.21
C GLY A 128 -12.48 11.81 25.19
N VAL A 129 -12.70 12.10 23.90
CA VAL A 129 -12.74 11.09 22.84
C VAL A 129 -11.38 11.02 22.15
N TRP A 130 -10.83 9.80 22.07
CA TRP A 130 -9.63 9.53 21.30
C TRP A 130 -9.97 9.47 19.81
N THR A 131 -9.17 10.15 18.98
CA THR A 131 -9.13 9.95 17.53
C THR A 131 -8.28 8.76 17.14
#